data_AF-A0A3D0YR35-F1
#
_entry.id   AF-A0A3D0YR35-F1
#
_cell.length_a   1.000
_cell.length_b   1.000
_cell.length_c   1.000
_cell.angle_alpha   90.00
_cell.angle_beta   90.00
_cell.angle_gamma   90.00
#
_symmetry.space_group_name_H-M   'P 1'
#
loop_
_entity.id
_entity.type
_entity.pdbx_description
1 polymer ?
#
loop_
_entity_poly.entity_id
_entity_poly.type
_entity_poly.pdbx_seq_one_letter_code
_entity_poly.pdbx_strand_id
1 'polypeptide(L)'
;ENYTDLPTGGGTGVIPGGNGALTATSIGIDGDGTVEVNTCDDTDTISVTGAEVGDVVLLGAPSAIEAGLIPTAFVSDADTVTVRLCNVTAGGIAPSALTTWRVTVLNY
;
A
#
# COMPACT_ATOMS: atom_id res chain seq x y z
N GLU A 1 -27.10 29.45 12.55
CA GLU A 1 -27.27 28.12 13.18
C GLU A 1 -26.33 27.08 12.55
N ASN A 2 -25.67 26.29 13.39
CA ASN A 2 -24.95 25.02 13.15
C ASN A 2 -23.83 24.98 12.08
N TYR A 3 -22.65 25.49 12.44
CA TYR A 3 -21.39 24.83 12.08
C TYR A 3 -21.08 23.87 13.23
N THR A 4 -21.48 22.60 13.10
CA THR A 4 -21.03 21.56 14.02
C THR A 4 -19.56 21.32 13.73
N ASP A 5 -18.70 21.82 14.62
CA ASP A 5 -17.26 21.62 14.56
C ASP A 5 -16.95 20.15 14.30
N LEU A 6 -16.24 19.89 13.21
CA LEU A 6 -15.59 18.61 12.99
C LEU A 6 -14.66 18.40 14.20
N PRO A 7 -14.82 17.32 14.98
CA PRO A 7 -14.05 17.18 16.21
C PRO A 7 -12.56 17.17 15.86
N THR A 8 -11.82 18.16 16.36
CA THR A 8 -10.36 18.28 16.19
C THR A 8 -9.57 17.29 17.05
N GLY A 9 -10.22 16.22 17.51
CA GLY A 9 -9.49 15.05 17.99
C GLY A 9 -8.92 14.31 16.79
N GLY A 10 -7.74 13.72 16.91
CA GLY A 10 -7.16 12.82 15.91
C GLY A 10 -8.00 11.55 15.71
N GLY A 11 -9.23 11.74 15.25
CA GLY A 11 -10.22 10.72 15.05
C GLY A 11 -9.94 10.06 13.71
N THR A 12 -9.65 8.77 13.77
CA THR A 12 -9.85 7.86 12.64
C THR A 12 -11.26 8.13 12.13
N GLY A 13 -11.37 8.77 10.97
CA GLY A 13 -12.65 9.01 10.33
C GLY A 13 -13.27 7.64 10.06
N VAL A 14 -14.22 7.22 10.89
CA VAL A 14 -15.01 6.03 10.63
C VAL A 14 -15.82 6.30 9.38
N ILE A 15 -15.51 5.62 8.28
CA ILE A 15 -16.39 5.59 7.11
C ILE A 15 -17.73 5.03 7.62
N PRO A 16 -18.85 5.77 7.56
CA PRO A 16 -20.12 5.27 8.08
C PRO A 16 -20.50 3.97 7.36
N GLY A 17 -20.40 2.83 8.05
CA GLY A 17 -20.65 1.49 7.51
C GLY A 17 -19.42 0.65 7.18
N GLY A 18 -18.20 1.18 7.24
CA GLY A 18 -16.97 0.39 7.10
C GLY A 18 -16.49 -0.15 8.45
N ASN A 19 -15.89 -1.34 8.45
CA ASN A 19 -15.36 -2.01 9.66
C ASN A 19 -14.15 -1.30 10.30
N GLY A 20 -13.75 -0.13 9.77
CA GLY A 20 -12.65 0.69 10.26
C GLY A 20 -11.53 0.82 9.23
N ALA A 21 -10.59 1.73 9.50
CA ALA A 21 -9.34 1.83 8.75
C ALA A 21 -8.24 1.09 9.52
N LEU A 22 -7.67 0.06 8.92
CA LEU A 22 -6.54 -0.69 9.46
C LEU A 22 -5.25 -0.12 8.86
N THR A 23 -4.24 0.17 9.68
CA THR A 23 -3.00 0.77 9.18
C THR A 23 -1.79 -0.07 9.59
N ALA A 24 -0.88 -0.28 8.65
CA ALA A 24 0.40 -0.93 8.90
C ALA A 24 1.54 -0.15 8.24
N THR A 25 2.75 -0.37 8.73
CA THR A 25 3.98 0.12 8.11
C THR A 25 4.95 -1.05 8.06
N SER A 26 5.45 -1.37 6.88
CA SER A 26 6.58 -2.28 6.74
C SER A 26 7.84 -1.48 6.44
N ILE A 27 8.94 -2.01 6.96
CA ILE A 27 10.26 -1.76 6.39
C ILE A 27 10.59 -3.07 5.68
N GLY A 28 10.53 -3.03 4.35
CA GLY A 28 10.74 -4.19 3.49
C GLY A 28 11.91 -3.94 2.55
N ILE A 29 12.76 -4.96 2.42
CA ILE A 29 14.07 -4.93 1.79
C ILE A 29 14.10 -5.91 0.61
N ASP A 30 14.77 -5.49 -0.47
CA ASP A 30 15.03 -6.17 -1.75
C ASP A 30 13.78 -6.47 -2.59
N GLY A 31 13.60 -5.70 -3.67
CA GLY A 31 13.07 -6.32 -4.88
C GLY A 31 14.12 -7.35 -5.29
N ASP A 32 13.90 -8.62 -4.96
CA ASP A 32 14.85 -9.72 -5.15
C ASP A 32 15.24 -9.99 -6.62
N GLY A 33 14.79 -9.11 -7.52
CA GLY A 33 15.04 -9.15 -8.94
C GLY A 33 14.84 -7.80 -9.63
N THR A 34 14.97 -7.86 -10.94
CA THR A 34 14.66 -6.76 -11.83
C THR A 34 13.18 -6.84 -12.19
N VAL A 35 12.44 -5.74 -12.02
CA VAL A 35 11.10 -5.63 -12.60
C VAL A 35 11.27 -5.47 -14.10
N GLU A 36 10.94 -6.52 -14.84
CA GLU A 36 11.15 -6.60 -16.28
C GLU A 36 10.31 -5.58 -17.07
N VAL A 37 10.68 -5.38 -18.34
CA VAL A 37 10.03 -4.41 -19.23
C VAL A 37 8.55 -4.74 -19.42
N ASN A 38 7.67 -3.76 -19.15
CA ASN A 38 6.21 -3.87 -19.30
C ASN A 38 5.58 -5.01 -18.47
N THR A 39 6.19 -5.40 -17.35
CA THR A 39 5.63 -6.36 -16.40
C THR A 39 5.27 -5.71 -15.07
N CYS A 40 4.55 -6.46 -14.24
CA CYS A 40 4.31 -6.12 -12.85
C CYS A 40 4.71 -7.30 -11.98
N ASP A 41 5.54 -7.04 -10.98
CA ASP A 41 6.02 -8.05 -10.06
C ASP A 41 5.48 -7.79 -8.65
N ASP A 42 5.09 -8.86 -7.97
CA ASP A 42 4.62 -8.85 -6.59
C ASP A 42 5.85 -8.93 -5.67
N THR A 43 6.32 -7.77 -5.21
CA THR A 43 7.67 -7.65 -4.65
C THR A 43 7.73 -7.81 -3.13
N ASP A 44 6.69 -7.39 -2.40
CA ASP A 44 6.73 -7.39 -0.94
C ASP A 44 5.35 -7.68 -0.34
N THR A 45 5.34 -8.16 0.91
CA THR A 45 4.12 -8.42 1.68
C THR A 45 4.16 -7.71 3.02
N ILE A 46 3.03 -7.13 3.39
CA ILE A 46 2.84 -6.32 4.59
C ILE A 46 1.71 -6.95 5.40
N SER A 47 2.02 -7.38 6.62
CA SER A 47 1.00 -7.91 7.51
C SER A 47 0.10 -6.79 8.04
N VAL A 48 -1.20 -6.88 7.76
CA VAL A 48 -2.24 -5.95 8.21
C VAL A 48 -3.36 -6.74 8.87
N THR A 49 -3.26 -6.95 10.18
CA THR A 49 -4.26 -7.74 10.91
C THR A 49 -5.68 -7.16 10.76
N GLY A 50 -6.62 -8.01 10.37
CA GLY A 50 -8.01 -7.68 10.05
C GLY A 50 -8.27 -7.40 8.57
N ALA A 51 -7.25 -7.43 7.70
CA ALA A 51 -7.45 -7.26 6.26
C ALA A 51 -8.03 -8.53 5.64
N GLU A 52 -9.06 -8.38 4.81
CA GLU A 52 -9.69 -9.45 4.05
C GLU A 52 -9.53 -9.22 2.54
N VAL A 53 -9.49 -10.31 1.78
CA VAL A 53 -9.37 -10.25 0.31
C VAL A 53 -10.54 -9.46 -0.26
N GLY A 54 -10.24 -8.42 -1.04
CA GLY A 54 -11.23 -7.53 -1.64
C GLY A 54 -11.34 -6.18 -0.94
N ASP A 55 -10.71 -5.99 0.22
CA ASP A 55 -10.66 -4.68 0.86
C ASP A 55 -9.90 -3.64 0.02
N VAL A 56 -10.25 -2.37 0.23
CA VAL A 56 -9.59 -1.26 -0.44
C VAL A 56 -8.26 -0.95 0.22
N VAL A 57 -7.20 -0.90 -0.57
CA VAL A 57 -5.85 -0.59 -0.11
C VAL A 57 -5.42 0.79 -0.59
N LEU A 58 -5.03 1.64 0.37
CA LEU A 58 -4.30 2.88 0.11
C LEU A 58 -2.82 2.65 0.43
N LEU A 59 -1.99 2.78 -0.59
CA LEU A 59 -0.54 2.60 -0.49
C LEU A 59 0.15 3.96 -0.35
N GLY A 60 0.88 4.13 0.75
CA GLY A 60 1.87 5.18 0.96
C GLY A 60 3.23 4.70 0.49
N ALA A 61 3.57 5.04 -0.75
CA ALA A 61 4.88 4.79 -1.33
C ALA A 61 6.00 5.54 -0.57
N PRO A 62 7.23 5.00 -0.57
CA PRO A 62 8.43 5.69 -0.11
C PRO A 62 8.65 7.05 -0.77
N SER A 63 9.47 7.90 -0.15
CA SER A 63 9.81 9.23 -0.70
C SER A 63 10.61 9.18 -2.01
N ALA A 64 11.21 8.04 -2.32
CA ALA A 64 11.92 7.80 -3.56
C ALA A 64 11.57 6.41 -4.08
N ILE A 65 11.16 6.35 -5.33
CA ILE A 65 10.98 5.15 -6.15
C ILE A 65 11.69 5.42 -7.47
N GLU A 66 12.28 4.38 -8.06
CA GLU A 66 12.95 4.46 -9.34
C GLU A 66 11.99 4.95 -10.43
N ALA A 67 12.46 5.90 -11.26
CA ALA A 67 11.64 6.49 -12.30
C ALA A 67 11.12 5.42 -13.26
N GLY A 68 9.80 5.39 -13.47
CA GLY A 68 9.15 4.42 -14.35
C GLY A 68 8.58 3.18 -13.65
N LEU A 69 8.82 3.03 -12.34
CA LEU A 69 8.05 2.11 -11.51
C LEU A 69 6.77 2.77 -11.00
N ILE A 70 5.66 2.04 -11.12
CA ILE A 70 4.36 2.44 -10.61
C ILE A 70 3.98 1.47 -9.48
N PRO A 71 3.94 1.93 -8.22
CA PRO A 71 3.58 1.09 -7.10
C PRO A 71 2.06 0.97 -6.95
N THR A 72 1.60 -0.24 -6.65
CA THR A 72 0.21 -0.56 -6.29
C THR A 72 0.22 -1.58 -5.16
N ALA A 73 -0.92 -1.78 -4.49
CA ALA A 73 -1.04 -2.82 -3.48
C ALA A 73 -2.47 -3.35 -3.40
N PHE A 74 -2.63 -4.59 -2.93
CA PHE A 74 -3.91 -5.26 -2.75
C PHE A 74 -3.82 -6.28 -1.61
N VAL A 75 -4.94 -6.58 -0.96
CA VAL A 75 -5.01 -7.68 0.02
C VAL A 75 -4.97 -9.00 -0.74
N SER A 76 -3.87 -9.73 -0.62
CA SER A 76 -3.62 -10.98 -1.35
C SER A 76 -4.07 -12.22 -0.60
N ASP A 77 -4.11 -12.14 0.73
CA ASP A 77 -4.66 -13.15 1.65
C ASP A 77 -5.12 -12.47 2.94
N ALA A 78 -5.79 -13.23 3.82
CA ALA A 78 -6.12 -12.77 5.16
C ALA A 78 -4.89 -12.20 5.87
N ASP A 79 -5.07 -11.04 6.49
CA ASP A 79 -4.04 -10.28 7.19
C ASP A 79 -2.83 -9.86 6.34
N THR A 80 -2.89 -9.97 5.00
CA THR A 80 -1.73 -9.84 4.13
C THR A 80 -1.99 -8.93 2.94
N VAL A 81 -1.22 -7.83 2.85
CA VAL A 81 -1.22 -6.91 1.72
C VAL A 81 0.04 -7.13 0.88
N THR A 82 -0.12 -7.40 -0.41
CA THR A 82 1.00 -7.47 -1.36
C THR A 82 1.21 -6.13 -2.04
N VAL A 83 2.46 -5.67 -2.07
CA VAL A 83 2.92 -4.55 -2.89
C VAL A 83 3.35 -5.08 -4.24
N ARG A 84 2.87 -4.41 -5.30
CA ARG A 84 3.17 -4.71 -6.70
C ARG A 84 3.82 -3.51 -7.36
N LEU A 85 4.95 -3.75 -8.01
CA LEU A 85 5.65 -2.73 -8.81
C LEU A 85 5.49 -3.04 -10.29
N CYS A 86 4.94 -2.09 -11.04
CA CYS A 86 4.80 -2.20 -12.49
C CYS A 86 5.85 -1.32 -13.19
N ASN A 87 6.61 -1.89 -14.12
CA ASN A 87 7.58 -1.16 -14.92
C ASN A 87 6.96 -0.77 -16.26
N VAL A 88 6.80 0.54 -16.50
CA VAL A 88 6.23 1.07 -17.75
C VAL A 88 7.29 1.58 -18.74
N THR A 89 8.55 1.23 -18.52
CA THR A 89 9.68 1.64 -19.35
C THR A 89 10.09 0.54 -20.33
N ALA A 90 11.11 0.81 -21.16
CA ALA A 90 11.62 -0.12 -22.17
C ALA A 90 12.78 -1.02 -21.67
N GLY A 91 13.18 -0.91 -20.41
CA GLY A 91 14.26 -1.71 -19.83
C GLY A 91 13.93 -2.16 -18.41
N GLY A 92 14.51 -3.26 -17.96
CA GLY A 92 14.33 -3.74 -16.60
C GLY A 92 14.84 -2.75 -15.55
N ILE A 93 14.12 -2.62 -14.43
CA ILE A 93 14.49 -1.75 -13.32
C ILE A 93 14.67 -2.59 -12.07
N ALA A 94 15.84 -2.50 -11.43
CA ALA A 94 16.08 -3.10 -10.12
C ALA A 94 15.65 -2.10 -9.02
N PRO A 95 14.61 -2.39 -8.23
CA PRO A 95 14.17 -1.52 -7.14
C PRO A 95 15.23 -1.47 -6.04
N SER A 96 15.49 -0.29 -5.47
CA SER A 96 16.42 -0.18 -4.35
C SER A 96 15.86 -0.86 -3.10
N ALA A 97 16.68 -1.72 -2.52
CA ALA A 97 16.31 -2.70 -1.53
C ALA A 97 15.93 -2.15 -0.15
N LEU A 98 15.67 -0.87 0.10
CA LEU A 98 15.53 -0.37 1.49
C LEU A 98 14.56 0.81 1.60
N THR A 99 13.26 0.53 1.52
CA THR A 99 12.28 1.62 1.58
C THR A 99 11.09 1.30 2.51
N THR A 100 10.57 2.34 3.17
CA THR A 100 9.43 2.20 4.09
C THR A 100 8.13 2.35 3.31
N TRP A 101 7.30 1.31 3.36
CA TRP A 101 5.97 1.31 2.78
C TRP A 101 4.92 1.48 3.88
N ARG A 102 3.92 2.30 3.62
CA ARG A 102 2.76 2.48 4.52
C ARG A 102 1.53 1.97 3.83
N VAL A 103 0.66 1.31 4.58
CA VAL A 103 -0.59 0.78 4.05
C VAL A 103 -1.72 1.19 4.97
N THR A 104 -2.82 1.62 4.37
CA THR A 104 -4.12 1.73 5.02
C THR A 104 -5.12 0.85 4.27
N VAL A 105 -5.73 -0.09 4.97
CA VAL A 105 -6.81 -0.94 4.45
C VAL A 105 -8.14 -0.38 4.96
N LEU A 106 -9.11 -0.22 4.06
CA LEU A 106 -10.48 0.12 4.41
C LEU A 106 -11.32 -1.15 4.25
N ASN A 107 -11.72 -1.74 5.37
CA ASN A 107 -12.62 -2.90 5.36
C ASN A 107 -14.04 -2.48 4.97
N TYR A 108 -14.71 -3.29 4.15
CA TYR A 108 -16.13 -3.15 3.80
C TYR A 108 -17.05 -4.06 4.61
#